data_AF-A0A087SHM6-F1
#
_entry.id   AF-A0A087SHM6-F1
#
_cell.length_a   1.000
_cell.length_b   1.000
_cell.length_c   1.000
_cell.angle_alpha   90.00
_cell.angle_beta   90.00
_cell.angle_gamma   90.00
#
_symmetry.space_group_name_H-M   'P 1'
#
loop_
_entity.id
_entity.type
_entity.pdbx_description
1 polymer ?
#
loop_
_entity_poly.entity_id
_entity_poly.type
_entity_poly.pdbx_seq_one_letter_code
_entity_poly.pdbx_strand_id
1 'polypeptide(L)'
;MTVRGLLASHGLVTRGGLVRTFANAAKKPADRFAEFIASAGARQGDIRGIQANAVNKVFGVMNALGAIAFAYSFSIILLEIQDTLRQPPKASKTMKPAAMAGISAAFAFYFTVAVVNYSAFGNNVSGFILDAYPGPKWLLVVGYVCILLHMVSAYQVFGQPIFDTIESHIKAFHLKRAQAAADAEALGKGAEELRRIFLRRMSPAVSERLSRLSATASMYRMSTGFANEAVPLNEDHYFLPLWQRLLCRTLYVILTTVVAIVMPFFTDMAGLVGALTFFPLSIFLPIRCWRVLYHPTGAFSALLWFVEISMGIVCACATVASVRGIILNWTTYKLFAS
;
A
#
# COMPACT_ATOMS: atom_id res chain seq x y z
N MET A 1 -42.15 15.73 -31.92
CA MET A 1 -42.07 14.28 -31.65
C MET A 1 -42.05 14.11 -30.13
N THR A 2 -43.09 13.54 -29.51
CA THR A 2 -43.21 13.46 -28.04
C THR A 2 -42.29 12.38 -27.48
N VAL A 3 -41.67 12.62 -26.33
CA VAL A 3 -40.74 11.69 -25.64
C VAL A 3 -41.36 10.30 -25.47
N ARG A 4 -42.67 10.23 -25.19
CA ARG A 4 -43.43 8.99 -25.07
C ARG A 4 -43.53 8.21 -26.39
N GLY A 5 -43.62 8.89 -27.52
CA GLY A 5 -43.62 8.29 -28.86
C GLY A 5 -42.24 7.77 -29.26
N LEU A 6 -41.17 8.45 -28.86
CA LEU A 6 -39.79 8.01 -29.08
C LEU A 6 -39.43 6.77 -28.23
N LEU A 7 -39.92 6.72 -26.99
CA LEU A 7 -39.76 5.56 -26.11
C LEU A 7 -40.58 4.35 -26.58
N ALA A 8 -41.77 4.58 -27.16
CA ALA A 8 -42.60 3.53 -27.75
C ALA A 8 -41.96 2.94 -29.02
N SER A 9 -41.37 3.77 -29.89
CA SER A 9 -40.70 3.30 -31.11
C SER A 9 -39.44 2.46 -30.84
N HIS A 10 -38.85 2.58 -29.65
CA HIS A 10 -37.72 1.77 -29.18
C HIS A 10 -38.12 0.66 -28.18
N GLY A 11 -39.42 0.44 -27.96
CA GLY A 11 -39.92 -0.60 -27.06
C GLY A 11 -39.65 -0.37 -25.57
N LEU A 12 -39.25 0.83 -25.17
CA LEU A 12 -38.80 1.17 -23.80
C LEU A 12 -39.95 1.44 -22.82
N VAL A 13 -41.20 1.35 -23.26
CA VAL A 13 -42.40 1.70 -22.46
C VAL A 13 -42.79 0.59 -21.47
N THR A 14 -42.34 -0.65 -21.69
CA THR A 14 -42.62 -1.78 -20.80
C THR A 14 -41.35 -2.24 -20.09
N ARG A 15 -41.46 -2.66 -18.82
CA ARG A 15 -40.33 -3.14 -18.02
C ARG A 15 -39.55 -4.27 -18.72
N GLY A 16 -40.25 -5.16 -19.43
CA GLY A 16 -39.65 -6.23 -20.23
C GLY A 16 -38.99 -5.76 -21.53
N GLY A 17 -39.54 -4.72 -22.17
CA GLY A 17 -38.93 -4.10 -23.35
C GLY A 17 -37.65 -3.36 -23.04
N LEU A 18 -37.59 -2.65 -21.90
CA LEU A 18 -36.37 -2.01 -21.40
C LEU A 18 -35.25 -3.05 -21.17
N VAL A 19 -35.55 -4.13 -20.44
CA VAL A 19 -34.59 -5.20 -20.17
C VAL A 19 -34.10 -5.88 -21.45
N ARG A 20 -34.99 -6.13 -22.42
CA ARG A 20 -34.59 -6.69 -23.73
C ARG A 20 -33.75 -5.72 -24.56
N THR A 21 -34.05 -4.43 -24.53
CA THR A 21 -33.26 -3.43 -25.25
C THR A 21 -31.87 -3.28 -24.63
N PHE A 22 -31.76 -3.26 -23.30
CA PHE A 22 -30.45 -3.30 -22.62
C PHE A 22 -29.70 -4.62 -22.86
N ALA A 23 -30.39 -5.77 -22.83
CA ALA A 23 -29.77 -7.07 -23.11
C ALA A 23 -29.28 -7.17 -24.57
N ASN A 24 -30.06 -6.68 -25.53
CA ASN A 24 -29.67 -6.64 -26.95
C ASN A 24 -28.57 -5.60 -27.22
N ALA A 25 -28.60 -4.47 -26.51
CA ALA A 25 -27.55 -3.46 -26.55
C ALA A 25 -26.24 -3.94 -25.89
N ALA A 26 -26.29 -4.89 -24.95
CA ALA A 26 -25.13 -5.56 -24.36
C ALA A 26 -24.63 -6.74 -25.22
N LYS A 27 -25.54 -7.43 -25.94
CA LYS A 27 -25.19 -8.54 -26.86
C LYS A 27 -24.33 -8.07 -28.03
N LYS A 28 -24.74 -7.03 -28.76
CA LYS A 28 -23.97 -6.48 -29.89
C LYS A 28 -22.48 -6.17 -29.58
N PRO A 29 -22.14 -5.49 -28.47
CA PRO A 29 -20.75 -5.26 -28.09
C PRO A 29 -20.05 -6.51 -27.55
N ALA A 30 -20.77 -7.45 -26.91
CA ALA A 30 -20.19 -8.75 -26.54
C ALA A 30 -19.85 -9.61 -27.77
N ASP A 31 -20.72 -9.62 -28.77
CA ASP A 31 -20.50 -10.31 -30.05
C ASP A 31 -19.38 -9.62 -30.84
N ARG A 32 -19.30 -8.28 -30.83
CA ARG A 32 -18.16 -7.54 -31.40
C ARG A 32 -16.86 -7.71 -30.63
N PHE A 33 -16.93 -7.90 -29.31
CA PHE A 33 -15.77 -8.24 -28.50
C PHE A 33 -15.32 -9.68 -28.78
N ALA A 34 -16.26 -10.62 -28.94
CA ALA A 34 -15.98 -11.98 -29.36
C ALA A 34 -15.40 -12.03 -30.78
N GLU A 35 -15.92 -11.23 -31.73
CA GLU A 35 -15.33 -11.01 -33.05
C GLU A 35 -13.97 -10.33 -32.96
N PHE A 36 -13.76 -9.37 -32.06
CA PHE A 36 -12.46 -8.76 -31.82
C PHE A 36 -11.46 -9.79 -31.32
N ILE A 37 -11.81 -10.61 -30.33
CA ILE A 37 -10.99 -11.72 -29.83
C ILE A 37 -10.73 -12.77 -30.93
N ALA A 38 -11.72 -13.06 -31.76
CA ALA A 38 -11.57 -13.96 -32.92
C ALA A 38 -10.68 -13.35 -34.02
N SER A 39 -10.79 -12.03 -34.25
CA SER A 39 -9.96 -11.26 -35.19
C SER A 39 -8.55 -11.00 -34.65
N ALA A 40 -8.37 -10.99 -33.33
CA ALA A 40 -7.08 -10.98 -32.66
C ALA A 40 -6.35 -12.32 -32.84
N GLY A 41 -7.05 -13.36 -33.30
CA GLY A 41 -6.46 -14.53 -33.95
C GLY A 41 -5.56 -14.17 -35.15
N ALA A 42 -5.66 -12.96 -35.71
CA ALA A 42 -4.68 -12.37 -36.62
C ALA A 42 -3.43 -11.86 -35.85
N ARG A 43 -2.74 -12.78 -35.16
CA ARG A 43 -1.34 -12.69 -34.64
C ARG A 43 -0.66 -11.31 -34.70
N GLN A 44 -1.09 -10.35 -33.88
CA GLN A 44 -0.40 -9.05 -33.75
C GLN A 44 0.81 -9.12 -32.78
N GLY A 45 0.91 -10.21 -32.00
CA GLY A 45 2.02 -10.49 -31.09
C GLY A 45 3.06 -11.42 -31.70
N ASP A 46 4.33 -11.12 -31.50
CA ASP A 46 5.46 -11.99 -31.84
C ASP A 46 6.09 -12.54 -30.55
N ILE A 47 6.83 -13.65 -30.61
CA ILE A 47 7.64 -14.15 -29.49
C ILE A 47 8.69 -13.14 -29.03
N ARG A 48 9.03 -12.18 -29.90
CA ARG A 48 9.92 -11.08 -29.59
C ARG A 48 9.23 -10.01 -28.72
N GLY A 49 7.91 -9.94 -28.66
CA GLY A 49 7.22 -8.90 -27.90
C GLY A 49 7.41 -7.49 -28.45
N ILE A 50 7.21 -6.50 -27.57
CA ILE A 50 7.33 -5.07 -27.88
C ILE A 50 8.70 -4.80 -28.52
N GLN A 51 8.68 -4.15 -29.68
CA GLN A 51 9.91 -3.83 -30.42
C GLN A 51 10.65 -2.69 -29.73
N ALA A 52 11.88 -2.97 -29.30
CA ALA A 52 12.77 -2.02 -28.65
C ALA A 52 14.22 -2.43 -28.91
N ASN A 53 15.15 -1.49 -28.78
CA ASN A 53 16.58 -1.83 -28.79
C ASN A 53 16.92 -2.77 -27.61
N ALA A 54 18.04 -3.49 -27.71
CA ALA A 54 18.41 -4.53 -26.75
C ALA A 54 18.42 -4.00 -25.29
N VAL A 55 18.95 -2.79 -25.08
CA VAL A 55 19.03 -2.16 -23.76
C VAL A 55 17.65 -1.89 -23.18
N ASN A 56 16.77 -1.21 -23.92
CA ASN A 56 15.41 -0.91 -23.47
C ASN A 56 14.60 -2.18 -23.24
N LYS A 57 14.87 -3.24 -24.01
CA LYS A 57 14.21 -4.52 -23.84
C LYS A 57 14.61 -5.22 -22.54
N VAL A 58 15.91 -5.26 -22.23
CA VAL A 58 16.40 -5.81 -20.96
C VAL A 58 15.83 -5.04 -19.77
N PHE A 59 15.88 -3.71 -19.81
CA PHE A 59 15.30 -2.89 -18.74
C PHE A 59 13.77 -3.06 -18.65
N GLY A 60 13.07 -3.18 -19.77
CA GLY A 60 11.63 -3.48 -19.79
C GLY A 60 11.29 -4.79 -19.09
N VAL A 61 12.07 -5.86 -19.35
CA VAL A 61 11.90 -7.15 -18.68
C VAL A 61 12.15 -7.04 -17.17
N MET A 62 13.20 -6.34 -16.76
CA MET A 62 13.52 -6.15 -15.33
C MET A 62 12.44 -5.33 -14.61
N ASN A 63 11.92 -4.28 -15.25
CA ASN A 63 10.80 -3.50 -14.72
C ASN A 63 9.53 -4.36 -14.59
N ALA A 64 9.25 -5.21 -15.57
CA ALA A 64 8.11 -6.13 -15.53
C ALA A 64 8.22 -7.14 -14.38
N LEU A 65 9.42 -7.62 -14.02
CA LEU A 65 9.63 -8.45 -12.83
C LEU A 65 9.25 -7.70 -11.54
N GLY A 66 9.58 -6.41 -11.45
CA GLY A 66 9.13 -5.55 -10.36
C GLY A 66 7.61 -5.38 -10.32
N ALA A 67 6.97 -5.21 -11.47
CA ALA A 67 5.51 -5.09 -11.56
C ALA A 67 4.80 -6.40 -11.18
N ILE A 68 5.39 -7.55 -11.51
CA ILE A 68 4.93 -8.86 -11.02
C ILE A 68 5.09 -8.94 -9.50
N ALA A 69 6.23 -8.51 -8.95
CA ALA A 69 6.45 -8.49 -7.50
C ALA A 69 5.42 -7.59 -6.78
N PHE A 70 5.06 -6.46 -7.37
CA PHE A 70 3.97 -5.59 -6.89
C PHE A 70 2.63 -6.33 -6.84
N ALA A 71 2.28 -7.05 -7.91
CA ALA A 71 1.01 -7.79 -8.01
C ALA A 71 0.86 -8.93 -6.98
N TYR A 72 1.98 -9.46 -6.46
CA TYR A 72 2.00 -10.51 -5.45
C TYR A 72 2.37 -10.02 -4.03
N SER A 73 2.37 -8.71 -3.79
CA SER A 73 2.67 -8.14 -2.48
C SER A 73 1.44 -8.20 -1.55
N PHE A 74 1.19 -9.36 -0.95
CA PHE A 74 0.08 -9.55 0.00
C PHE A 74 0.53 -9.68 1.47
N SER A 75 1.83 -9.77 1.73
CA SER A 75 2.41 -10.03 3.06
C SER A 75 2.02 -8.99 4.11
N ILE A 76 1.76 -7.75 3.70
CA ILE A 76 1.30 -6.66 4.58
C ILE A 76 -0.10 -6.98 5.12
N ILE A 77 -1.03 -7.32 4.23
CA ILE A 77 -2.41 -7.64 4.59
C ILE A 77 -2.50 -8.98 5.32
N LEU A 78 -1.63 -9.94 4.98
CA LEU A 78 -1.63 -11.27 5.61
C LEU A 78 -1.51 -11.19 7.14
N LEU A 79 -0.67 -10.29 7.65
CA LEU A 79 -0.44 -10.12 9.08
C LEU A 79 -1.68 -9.55 9.77
N GLU A 80 -2.34 -8.55 9.17
CA GLU A 80 -3.58 -7.96 9.69
C GLU A 80 -4.74 -8.99 9.70
N ILE A 81 -4.86 -9.82 8.65
CA ILE A 81 -5.84 -10.91 8.63
C ILE A 81 -5.52 -11.92 9.73
N GLN A 82 -4.26 -12.29 9.92
CA GLN A 82 -3.85 -13.27 10.93
C GLN A 82 -4.13 -12.80 12.36
N ASP A 83 -3.93 -11.51 12.64
CA ASP A 83 -4.17 -10.92 13.96
C ASP A 83 -5.67 -10.87 14.30
N THR A 84 -6.54 -10.73 13.30
CA THR A 84 -8.00 -10.67 13.50
C THR A 84 -8.69 -12.05 13.54
N LEU A 85 -7.98 -13.13 13.19
CA LEU A 85 -8.56 -14.47 13.21
C LEU A 85 -8.78 -15.00 14.63
N ARG A 86 -10.04 -15.31 14.94
CA ARG A 86 -10.40 -15.98 16.20
C ARG A 86 -9.73 -17.35 16.29
N GLN A 87 -9.09 -17.62 17.42
CA GLN A 87 -8.61 -18.94 17.81
C GLN A 87 -9.50 -19.48 18.94
N PRO A 88 -9.83 -20.79 18.97
CA PRO A 88 -9.35 -21.89 18.12
C PRO A 88 -10.11 -22.08 16.78
N PRO A 89 -9.52 -22.72 15.75
CA PRO A 89 -8.19 -23.36 15.69
C PRO A 89 -7.02 -22.36 15.50
N LYS A 90 -5.76 -22.81 15.66
CA LYS A 90 -4.57 -21.98 15.40
C LYS A 90 -4.63 -21.34 14.02
N ALA A 91 -4.29 -20.05 13.91
CA ALA A 91 -4.33 -19.31 12.65
C ALA A 91 -3.57 -20.01 11.50
N SER A 92 -2.49 -20.74 11.79
CA SER A 92 -1.75 -21.49 10.76
C SER A 92 -2.55 -22.64 10.10
N LYS A 93 -3.58 -23.19 10.76
CA LYS A 93 -4.42 -24.25 10.19
C LYS A 93 -5.46 -23.71 9.22
N THR A 94 -6.01 -22.52 9.49
CA THR A 94 -7.00 -21.86 8.63
C THR A 94 -6.32 -21.04 7.53
N MET A 95 -5.20 -20.39 7.83
CA MET A 95 -4.52 -19.51 6.87
C MET A 95 -3.72 -20.23 5.82
N LYS A 96 -3.16 -21.42 6.08
CA LYS A 96 -2.46 -22.18 5.02
C LYS A 96 -3.36 -22.48 3.82
N PRO A 97 -4.52 -23.14 3.98
CA PRO A 97 -5.40 -23.42 2.84
C PRO A 97 -5.99 -22.14 2.25
N ALA A 98 -6.34 -21.13 3.07
CA ALA A 98 -6.85 -19.86 2.58
C ALA A 98 -5.82 -19.11 1.72
N ALA A 99 -4.56 -19.03 2.18
CA ALA A 99 -3.48 -18.40 1.43
C ALA A 99 -3.15 -19.18 0.15
N MET A 100 -3.12 -20.52 0.20
CA MET A 100 -2.93 -21.34 -1.01
C MET A 100 -4.04 -21.10 -2.02
N ALA A 101 -5.30 -21.14 -1.60
CA ALA A 101 -6.44 -20.87 -2.47
C ALA A 101 -6.38 -19.45 -3.06
N GLY A 102 -6.08 -18.44 -2.24
CA GLY A 102 -5.95 -17.05 -2.67
C GLY A 102 -4.84 -16.83 -3.69
N ILE A 103 -3.64 -17.36 -3.43
CA ILE A 103 -2.49 -17.24 -4.35
C ILE A 103 -2.76 -18.01 -5.65
N SER A 104 -3.31 -19.22 -5.58
CA SER A 104 -3.64 -20.00 -6.78
C SER A 104 -4.71 -19.32 -7.62
N ALA A 105 -5.76 -18.77 -7.00
CA ALA A 105 -6.79 -18.02 -7.70
C ALA A 105 -6.23 -16.74 -8.35
N ALA A 106 -5.40 -15.99 -7.63
CA ALA A 106 -4.72 -14.79 -8.15
C ALA A 106 -3.81 -15.14 -9.35
N PHE A 107 -3.03 -16.22 -9.25
CA PHE A 107 -2.19 -16.69 -10.34
C PHE A 107 -3.01 -17.06 -11.58
N ALA A 108 -4.05 -17.87 -11.41
CA ALA A 108 -4.92 -18.26 -12.53
C ALA A 108 -5.58 -17.04 -13.19
N PHE A 109 -6.04 -16.08 -12.39
CA PHE A 109 -6.66 -14.85 -12.87
C PHE A 109 -5.65 -13.97 -13.62
N TYR A 110 -4.52 -13.61 -13.00
CA TYR A 110 -3.51 -12.75 -13.63
C TYR A 110 -2.90 -13.39 -14.87
N PHE A 111 -2.62 -14.69 -14.85
CA PHE A 111 -2.07 -15.40 -16.00
C PHE A 111 -3.07 -15.41 -17.17
N THR A 112 -4.35 -15.69 -16.89
CA THR A 112 -5.41 -15.66 -17.91
C THR A 112 -5.55 -14.26 -18.50
N VAL A 113 -5.62 -13.23 -17.65
CA VAL A 113 -5.70 -11.83 -18.09
C VAL A 113 -4.47 -11.45 -18.93
N ALA A 114 -3.26 -11.84 -18.53
CA ALA A 114 -2.04 -11.57 -19.28
C ALA A 114 -2.06 -12.25 -20.67
N VAL A 115 -2.42 -13.53 -20.75
CA VAL A 115 -2.47 -14.29 -22.01
C VAL A 115 -3.54 -13.73 -22.94
N VAL A 116 -4.75 -13.47 -22.43
CA VAL A 116 -5.87 -12.94 -23.23
C VAL A 116 -5.58 -11.52 -23.72
N ASN A 117 -4.97 -10.68 -22.87
CA ASN A 117 -4.60 -9.33 -23.29
C ASN A 117 -3.47 -9.35 -24.33
N TYR A 118 -2.46 -10.17 -24.12
CA TYR A 118 -1.36 -10.28 -25.09
C TYR A 118 -1.84 -10.89 -26.42
N SER A 119 -2.79 -11.83 -26.40
CA SER A 119 -3.38 -12.34 -27.64
C SER A 119 -4.24 -11.29 -28.34
N ALA A 120 -4.95 -10.45 -27.58
CA ALA A 120 -5.80 -9.38 -28.11
C ALA A 120 -5.02 -8.22 -28.73
N PHE A 121 -3.97 -7.74 -28.06
CA PHE A 121 -3.25 -6.51 -28.43
C PHE A 121 -1.86 -6.75 -29.01
N GLY A 122 -1.31 -7.96 -28.84
CA GLY A 122 0.00 -8.34 -29.36
C GLY A 122 1.12 -7.43 -28.85
N ASN A 123 2.02 -7.05 -29.76
CA ASN A 123 3.16 -6.19 -29.45
C ASN A 123 2.76 -4.74 -29.12
N ASN A 124 1.48 -4.37 -29.26
CA ASN A 124 0.97 -3.03 -28.98
C ASN A 124 0.27 -2.94 -27.60
N VAL A 125 0.41 -3.96 -26.76
CA VAL A 125 -0.17 -3.94 -25.40
C VAL A 125 0.37 -2.75 -24.60
N SER A 126 -0.53 -1.92 -24.07
CA SER A 126 -0.17 -0.80 -23.20
C SER A 126 0.06 -1.28 -21.76
N GLY A 127 0.84 -0.52 -20.99
CA GLY A 127 1.04 -0.79 -19.56
C GLY A 127 -0.25 -0.73 -18.74
N PHE A 128 -1.21 0.07 -19.18
CA PHE A 128 -2.57 0.10 -18.65
C PHE A 128 -3.57 -0.24 -19.76
N ILE A 129 -4.17 -1.43 -19.67
CA ILE A 129 -4.86 -2.06 -20.81
C ILE A 129 -6.05 -1.25 -21.35
N LEU A 130 -6.72 -0.47 -20.51
CA LEU A 130 -7.85 0.35 -20.95
C LEU A 130 -7.43 1.48 -21.89
N ASP A 131 -6.16 1.90 -21.86
CA ASP A 131 -5.65 2.93 -22.77
C ASP A 131 -5.52 2.41 -24.21
N ALA A 132 -5.29 1.10 -24.36
CA ALA A 132 -5.20 0.46 -25.67
C ALA A 132 -6.56 0.03 -26.22
N TYR A 133 -7.67 0.18 -25.47
CA TYR A 133 -8.98 -0.34 -25.85
C TYR A 133 -9.60 0.44 -27.03
N PRO A 134 -9.79 -0.18 -28.22
CA PRO A 134 -10.28 0.50 -29.42
C PRO A 134 -11.81 0.51 -29.51
N GLY A 135 -12.51 -0.12 -28.56
CA GLY A 135 -13.94 -0.38 -28.64
C GLY A 135 -14.85 0.78 -28.19
N PRO A 136 -16.14 0.52 -27.96
CA PRO A 136 -17.10 1.56 -27.60
C PRO A 136 -16.75 2.24 -26.27
N LYS A 137 -16.78 3.58 -26.27
CA LYS A 137 -16.42 4.44 -25.12
C LYS A 137 -17.21 4.13 -23.84
N TRP A 138 -18.45 3.63 -23.95
CA TRP A 138 -19.25 3.30 -22.76
C TRP A 138 -18.61 2.16 -21.94
N LEU A 139 -17.97 1.18 -22.59
CA LEU A 139 -17.32 0.07 -21.87
C LEU A 139 -16.05 0.55 -21.18
N LEU A 140 -15.31 1.46 -21.82
CA LEU A 140 -14.17 2.15 -21.24
C LEU A 140 -14.59 2.94 -19.98
N VAL A 141 -15.69 3.69 -20.04
CA VAL A 141 -16.23 4.41 -18.87
C VAL A 141 -16.60 3.45 -17.74
N VAL A 142 -17.27 2.33 -18.04
CA VAL A 142 -17.59 1.30 -17.03
C VAL A 142 -16.32 0.74 -16.40
N GLY A 143 -15.28 0.47 -17.21
CA GLY A 143 -13.97 0.01 -16.73
C GLY A 143 -13.35 0.99 -15.73
N TYR A 144 -13.28 2.28 -16.08
CA TYR A 144 -12.75 3.30 -15.18
C TYR A 144 -13.60 3.49 -13.92
N VAL A 145 -14.94 3.36 -14.00
CA VAL A 145 -15.82 3.40 -12.81
C VAL A 145 -15.55 2.22 -11.88
N CYS A 146 -15.38 1.01 -12.41
CA CYS A 146 -15.01 -0.16 -11.61
C CYS A 146 -13.65 0.03 -10.92
N ILE A 147 -12.67 0.56 -11.64
CA ILE A 147 -11.34 0.87 -11.06
C ILE A 147 -11.48 1.92 -9.97
N LEU A 148 -12.25 2.99 -10.19
CA LEU A 148 -12.49 4.03 -9.20
C LEU A 148 -13.11 3.44 -7.92
N LEU A 149 -14.16 2.63 -8.05
CA LEU A 149 -14.80 1.98 -6.91
C LEU A 149 -13.82 1.08 -6.15
N HIS A 150 -13.02 0.30 -6.87
CA HIS A 150 -11.99 -0.55 -6.28
C HIS A 150 -10.92 0.29 -5.55
N MET A 151 -10.39 1.34 -6.17
CA MET A 151 -9.36 2.21 -5.59
C MET A 151 -9.86 2.96 -4.35
N VAL A 152 -11.11 3.41 -4.33
CA VAL A 152 -11.71 4.04 -3.14
C VAL A 152 -11.75 3.06 -1.97
N SER A 153 -12.16 1.81 -2.21
CA SER A 153 -12.16 0.78 -1.16
C SER A 153 -10.75 0.43 -0.67
N ALA A 154 -9.80 0.30 -1.60
CA ALA A 154 -8.41 0.01 -1.27
C ALA A 154 -7.78 1.13 -0.45
N TYR A 155 -8.02 2.39 -0.81
CA TYR A 155 -7.53 3.55 -0.06
C TYR A 155 -7.98 3.53 1.40
N GLN A 156 -9.22 3.13 1.68
CA GLN A 156 -9.72 3.06 3.06
C GLN A 156 -9.00 2.01 3.90
N VAL A 157 -8.61 0.88 3.29
CA VAL A 157 -7.87 -0.19 3.99
C VAL A 157 -6.41 0.24 4.20
N PHE A 158 -5.72 0.66 3.13
CA PHE A 158 -4.30 1.02 3.21
C PHE A 158 -4.01 2.34 3.93
N GLY A 159 -4.96 3.27 3.94
CA GLY A 159 -4.80 4.55 4.64
C GLY A 159 -4.89 4.43 6.16
N GLN A 160 -5.62 3.44 6.69
CA GLN A 160 -5.85 3.30 8.13
C GLN A 160 -4.56 3.12 8.95
N PRO A 161 -3.66 2.18 8.62
CA PRO A 161 -2.40 2.02 9.36
C PRO A 161 -1.53 3.29 9.33
N ILE A 162 -1.55 4.02 8.21
CA ILE A 162 -0.80 5.27 8.05
C ILE A 162 -1.37 6.35 8.97
N PHE A 163 -2.70 6.53 8.96
CA PHE A 163 -3.36 7.49 9.83
C PHE A 163 -3.16 7.13 11.30
N ASP A 164 -3.28 5.87 11.68
CA ASP A 164 -3.07 5.43 13.05
C ASP A 164 -1.63 5.67 13.51
N THR A 165 -0.66 5.42 12.63
CA THR A 165 0.76 5.73 12.90
C THR A 165 0.96 7.23 13.14
N ILE A 166 0.49 8.09 12.23
CA ILE A 166 0.65 9.55 12.36
C ILE A 166 -0.06 10.05 13.63
N GLU A 167 -1.31 9.65 13.83
CA GLU A 167 -2.12 10.03 14.98
C GLU A 167 -1.44 9.60 16.29
N SER A 168 -0.90 8.38 16.36
CA SER A 168 -0.17 7.87 17.53
C SER A 168 1.10 8.66 17.84
N HIS A 169 1.86 9.10 16.83
CA HIS A 169 3.05 9.93 17.04
C HIS A 169 2.70 11.32 17.59
N ILE A 170 1.64 11.95 17.09
CA ILE A 170 1.19 13.26 17.59
C ILE A 170 0.67 13.14 19.03
N LYS A 171 -0.07 12.06 19.33
CA LYS A 171 -0.52 11.77 20.71
C LYS A 171 0.68 11.62 21.66
N ALA A 172 1.67 10.82 21.27
CA ALA A 172 2.88 10.62 22.07
C ALA A 172 3.62 11.95 22.31
N PHE A 173 3.64 12.85 21.33
CA PHE A 173 4.22 14.18 21.49
C PHE A 173 3.46 15.04 22.51
N HIS A 174 2.13 15.06 22.47
CA HIS A 174 1.33 15.79 23.46
C HIS A 174 1.48 15.23 24.87
N LEU A 175 1.46 13.90 25.01
CA LEU A 175 1.63 13.24 26.31
C LEU A 175 3.00 13.57 26.93
N LYS A 176 4.07 13.51 26.15
CA LYS A 176 5.41 13.90 26.61
C LYS A 176 5.48 15.35 27.08
N ARG A 177 4.81 16.27 26.38
CA ARG A 177 4.76 17.68 26.78
C ARG A 177 3.92 17.91 28.04
N ALA A 178 2.79 17.20 28.18
CA ALA A 178 1.96 17.27 29.37
C ALA A 178 2.68 16.71 30.60
N GLN A 179 3.36 15.57 30.45
CA GLN A 179 4.21 14.99 31.50
C GLN A 179 5.34 15.95 31.90
N ALA A 180 6.08 16.50 30.94
CA ALA A 180 7.15 17.45 31.24
C ALA A 180 6.66 18.71 31.96
N ALA A 181 5.47 19.21 31.60
CA ALA A 181 4.86 20.35 32.29
C ALA A 181 4.42 20.00 33.72
N ALA A 182 3.82 18.83 33.92
CA ALA A 182 3.41 18.34 35.24
C ALA A 182 4.62 18.10 36.16
N ASP A 183 5.70 17.51 35.63
CA ASP A 183 6.95 17.29 36.35
C ASP A 183 7.60 18.63 36.77
N ALA A 184 7.60 19.62 35.87
CA ALA A 184 8.09 20.96 36.18
C ALA A 184 7.26 21.67 37.27
N GLU A 185 5.94 21.51 37.25
CA GLU A 185 5.04 22.05 38.28
C GLU A 185 5.27 21.36 39.64
N ALA A 186 5.42 20.03 39.65
CA ALA A 186 5.71 19.26 40.85
C ALA A 186 7.06 19.63 41.48
N LEU A 187 8.10 19.80 40.65
CA LEU A 187 9.41 20.32 41.06
C LEU A 187 9.31 21.73 41.66
N GLY A 188 8.53 22.62 41.04
CA GLY A 188 8.28 23.97 41.55
C GLY A 188 7.60 23.98 42.92
N LYS A 189 6.52 23.21 43.09
CA LYS A 189 5.82 23.05 44.38
C LYS A 189 6.73 22.46 45.45
N GLY A 190 7.51 21.43 45.11
CA GLY A 190 8.46 20.80 46.03
C GLY A 190 9.59 21.75 46.45
N ALA A 191 10.14 22.53 45.52
CA ALA A 191 11.15 23.55 45.82
C ALA A 191 10.58 24.65 46.74
N GLU A 192 9.33 25.04 46.53
CA GLU A 192 8.66 26.04 47.37
C GLU A 192 8.34 25.51 48.77
N GLU A 193 7.91 24.24 48.88
CA GLU A 193 7.71 23.57 50.16
C GLU A 193 9.02 23.42 50.93
N LEU A 194 10.11 23.05 50.26
CA LEU A 194 11.45 22.99 50.84
C LEU A 194 11.93 24.36 51.30
N ARG A 195 11.71 25.42 50.51
CA ARG A 195 12.00 26.81 50.90
C ARG A 195 11.22 27.21 52.15
N ARG A 196 9.94 26.85 52.25
CA ARG A 196 9.12 27.09 53.45
C ARG A 196 9.66 26.32 54.67
N ILE A 197 10.06 25.06 54.51
CA ILE A 197 10.65 24.24 55.58
C ILE A 197 11.99 24.81 56.04
N PHE A 198 12.86 25.18 55.10
CA PHE A 198 14.17 25.76 55.36
C PHE A 198 14.06 27.10 56.12
N LEU A 199 13.18 28.00 55.68
CA LEU A 199 12.89 29.25 56.39
C LEU A 199 12.35 29.02 57.80
N ARG A 200 11.60 27.93 58.02
CA ARG A 200 11.10 27.53 59.35
C ARG A 200 12.17 26.89 60.24
N ARG A 201 13.28 26.42 59.66
CA ARG A 201 14.19 25.48 60.32
C ARG A 201 15.61 25.69 59.81
N MET A 202 16.19 26.85 60.05
CA MET A 202 17.63 27.01 59.84
C MET A 202 18.40 26.08 60.79
N SER A 203 18.94 24.99 60.24
CA SER A 203 19.96 24.12 60.83
C SER A 203 20.68 23.32 59.71
N PRO A 204 22.00 23.14 59.80
CA PRO A 204 22.86 22.60 58.73
C PRO A 204 22.57 21.15 58.29
N ALA A 205 21.81 20.36 59.08
CA ALA A 205 21.53 18.96 58.77
C ALA A 205 20.59 18.73 57.56
N VAL A 206 19.87 19.75 57.12
CA VAL A 206 18.89 19.64 56.01
C VAL A 206 19.55 19.71 54.64
N SER A 207 20.71 20.38 54.54
CA SER A 207 21.48 20.52 53.29
C SER A 207 21.95 19.17 52.74
N GLU A 208 22.36 18.25 53.62
CA GLU A 208 22.90 16.94 53.22
C GLU A 208 21.82 15.95 52.76
N ARG A 209 20.56 16.16 53.18
CA ARG A 209 19.45 15.31 52.74
C ARG A 209 18.91 15.71 51.37
N LEU A 210 19.02 17.00 51.02
CA LEU A 210 18.61 17.54 49.73
C LEU A 210 19.55 17.16 48.59
N SER A 211 20.86 17.09 48.85
CA SER A 211 21.83 16.59 47.87
C SER A 211 21.59 15.13 47.51
N ARG A 212 21.15 14.30 48.47
CA ARG A 212 20.79 12.89 48.23
C ARG A 212 19.49 12.71 47.45
N LEU A 213 18.49 13.58 47.64
CA LEU A 213 17.23 13.54 46.88
C LEU A 213 17.39 14.07 45.44
N SER A 214 18.19 15.13 45.26
CA SER A 214 18.61 15.63 43.94
C SER A 214 19.33 14.54 43.12
N ALA A 215 20.15 13.71 43.76
CA ALA A 215 20.84 12.59 43.12
C ALA A 215 19.91 11.43 42.74
N THR A 216 18.72 11.36 43.34
CA THR A 216 17.72 10.31 43.03
C THR A 216 16.76 10.77 41.92
N ALA A 217 16.52 12.07 41.77
CA ALA A 217 15.67 12.65 40.72
C ALA A 217 16.35 12.74 39.33
N SER A 218 17.68 12.59 39.24
CA SER A 218 18.43 12.59 37.97
C SER A 218 18.49 11.24 37.25
N MET A 219 17.73 10.23 37.69
CA MET A 219 17.53 9.00 36.90
C MET A 219 16.52 9.26 35.77
N TYR A 220 16.93 10.09 34.81
CA TYR A 220 16.25 10.22 33.53
C TYR A 220 16.53 8.99 32.69
N ARG A 221 15.57 8.07 32.63
CA ARG A 221 15.49 7.07 31.58
C ARG A 221 15.09 7.79 30.30
N MET A 222 16.03 8.41 29.59
CA MET A 222 15.77 8.96 28.27
C MET A 222 15.69 7.79 27.27
N SER A 223 14.50 7.23 27.11
CA SER A 223 14.23 6.30 26.01
C SER A 223 14.31 7.07 24.70
N THR A 224 15.29 6.70 23.86
CA THR A 224 15.57 7.33 22.56
C THR A 224 14.52 7.06 21.49
N GLY A 225 13.32 6.59 21.87
CA GLY A 225 12.11 6.59 21.04
C GLY A 225 12.11 5.61 19.86
N PHE A 226 13.25 5.07 19.47
CA PHE A 226 13.36 4.05 18.42
C PHE A 226 12.97 2.63 18.89
N ALA A 227 12.91 2.42 20.21
CA ALA A 227 12.61 1.12 20.82
C ALA A 227 11.75 1.28 22.09
N ASN A 228 10.68 2.09 22.03
CA ASN A 228 9.69 2.08 23.10
C ASN A 228 8.90 0.76 23.03
N GLU A 229 9.14 -0.16 23.97
CA GLU A 229 8.37 -1.40 24.13
C GLU A 229 6.90 -1.15 24.52
N ALA A 230 6.60 0.05 25.00
CA ALA A 230 5.24 0.50 25.30
C ALA A 230 4.94 1.76 24.47
N VAL A 231 4.37 1.55 23.28
CA VAL A 231 3.45 2.57 22.74
C VAL A 231 2.30 2.59 23.74
N PRO A 232 1.97 3.73 24.36
CA PRO A 232 0.79 3.79 25.22
C PRO A 232 -0.42 3.48 24.34
N LEU A 233 -0.89 2.23 24.41
CA LEU A 233 -2.16 1.83 23.84
C LEU A 233 -3.21 2.74 24.47
N ASN A 234 -4.17 3.14 23.65
CA ASN A 234 -5.16 4.14 24.01
C ASN A 234 -6.23 3.56 24.97
N GLU A 235 -5.80 3.14 26.16
CA GLU A 235 -6.66 2.60 27.23
C GLU A 235 -7.73 3.65 27.64
N ASP A 236 -7.40 4.94 27.56
CA ASP A 236 -8.27 6.05 27.98
C ASP A 236 -9.11 6.69 26.85
N HIS A 237 -9.17 6.10 25.65
CA HIS A 237 -9.88 6.69 24.50
C HIS A 237 -9.51 8.16 24.19
N TYR A 238 -8.26 8.57 24.42
CA TYR A 238 -7.75 9.87 24.02
C TYR A 238 -7.68 9.97 22.49
N PHE A 239 -8.67 10.63 21.91
CA PHE A 239 -8.72 10.97 20.50
C PHE A 239 -8.08 12.33 20.28
N LEU A 240 -7.26 12.45 19.22
CA LEU A 240 -6.82 13.77 18.77
C LEU A 240 -8.06 14.62 18.45
N PRO A 241 -8.02 15.92 18.77
CA PRO A 241 -9.11 16.81 18.42
C PRO A 241 -9.38 16.75 16.90
N LEU A 242 -10.66 16.86 16.52
CA LEU A 242 -11.12 16.65 15.16
C LEU A 242 -10.34 17.48 14.13
N TRP A 243 -9.98 18.72 14.48
CA TRP A 243 -9.22 19.60 13.58
C TRP A 243 -7.82 19.07 13.26
N GLN A 244 -7.12 18.43 14.21
CA GLN A 244 -5.81 17.82 13.95
C GLN A 244 -5.94 16.59 13.06
N ARG A 245 -6.96 15.77 13.29
CA ARG A 245 -7.24 14.60 12.46
C ARG A 245 -7.57 15.01 11.03
N LEU A 246 -8.44 16.02 10.86
CA LEU A 246 -8.77 16.57 9.56
C LEU A 246 -7.54 17.16 8.88
N LEU A 247 -6.70 17.91 9.60
CA LEU A 247 -5.47 18.48 9.06
C LEU A 247 -4.51 17.38 8.58
N CYS A 248 -4.19 16.40 9.42
CA CYS A 248 -3.27 15.31 9.07
C CYS A 248 -3.77 14.49 7.88
N ARG A 249 -5.06 14.15 7.85
CA ARG A 249 -5.67 13.38 6.74
C ARG A 249 -5.69 14.19 5.45
N THR A 250 -6.07 15.47 5.52
CA THR A 250 -6.11 16.35 4.35
C THR A 250 -4.72 16.59 3.80
N LEU A 251 -3.72 16.83 4.66
CA LEU A 251 -2.33 16.98 4.24
C LEU A 251 -1.79 15.71 3.57
N TYR A 252 -2.12 14.54 4.09
CA TYR A 252 -1.75 13.27 3.48
C TYR A 252 -2.40 13.07 2.10
N VAL A 253 -3.69 13.40 1.96
CA VAL A 253 -4.40 13.35 0.67
C VAL A 253 -3.80 14.34 -0.33
N ILE A 254 -3.51 15.57 0.09
CA ILE A 254 -2.86 16.57 -0.76
C ILE A 254 -1.49 16.07 -1.23
N LEU A 255 -0.68 15.56 -0.31
CA LEU A 255 0.65 15.03 -0.62
C LEU A 255 0.58 13.90 -1.67
N THR A 256 -0.27 12.90 -1.44
CA THR A 256 -0.43 11.76 -2.36
C THR A 256 -1.00 12.18 -3.71
N THR A 257 -1.89 13.18 -3.74
CA THR A 257 -2.44 13.75 -4.98
C THR A 257 -1.37 14.49 -5.78
N VAL A 258 -0.54 15.31 -5.11
CA VAL A 258 0.58 16.00 -5.76
C VAL A 258 1.56 14.99 -6.34
N VAL A 259 1.90 13.95 -5.58
CA VAL A 259 2.76 12.85 -6.06
C VAL A 259 2.15 12.16 -7.29
N ALA A 260 0.85 11.89 -7.29
CA ALA A 260 0.17 11.26 -8.43
C ALA A 260 0.14 12.15 -9.68
N ILE A 261 -0.01 13.48 -9.52
CA ILE A 261 0.06 14.44 -10.63
C ILE A 261 1.49 14.50 -11.19
N VAL A 262 2.48 14.54 -10.31
CA VAL A 262 3.89 14.71 -10.68
C VAL A 262 4.46 13.45 -11.34
N MET A 263 4.03 12.25 -10.94
CA MET A 263 4.57 10.98 -11.46
C MET A 263 3.48 10.09 -12.10
N PRO A 264 2.96 10.42 -13.30
CA PRO A 264 1.91 9.65 -13.97
C PRO A 264 2.45 8.42 -14.74
N PHE A 265 3.53 7.79 -14.27
CA PHE A 265 4.17 6.64 -14.94
C PHE A 265 3.86 5.34 -14.20
N PHE A 266 2.61 4.87 -14.31
CA PHE A 266 2.12 3.73 -13.52
C PHE A 266 3.00 2.49 -13.62
N THR A 267 3.43 2.11 -14.84
CA THR A 267 4.24 0.89 -15.06
C THR A 267 5.56 0.91 -14.30
N ASP A 268 6.30 2.02 -14.36
CA ASP A 268 7.58 2.15 -13.68
C ASP A 268 7.41 2.33 -12.17
N MET A 269 6.35 3.04 -11.74
CA MET A 269 6.00 3.15 -10.32
C MET A 269 5.65 1.78 -9.73
N ALA A 270 4.83 0.99 -10.41
CA ALA A 270 4.50 -0.38 -9.99
C ALA A 270 5.76 -1.25 -9.90
N GLY A 271 6.65 -1.16 -10.90
CA GLY A 271 7.95 -1.83 -10.89
C GLY A 271 8.80 -1.47 -9.68
N LEU A 272 8.92 -0.17 -9.40
CA LEU A 272 9.74 0.37 -8.31
C LEU A 272 9.17 0.00 -6.94
N VAL A 273 7.88 0.27 -6.72
CA VAL A 273 7.20 -0.03 -5.45
C VAL A 273 7.24 -1.53 -5.20
N GLY A 274 6.95 -2.35 -6.22
CA GLY A 274 7.03 -3.80 -6.13
C GLY A 274 8.41 -4.28 -5.71
N ALA A 275 9.47 -3.85 -6.38
CA ALA A 275 10.82 -4.25 -6.05
C ALA A 275 11.25 -3.82 -4.63
N LEU A 276 10.90 -2.60 -4.22
CA LEU A 276 11.28 -2.04 -2.93
C LEU A 276 10.50 -2.63 -1.75
N THR A 277 9.23 -2.99 -1.93
CA THR A 277 8.42 -3.54 -0.83
C THR A 277 8.48 -5.08 -0.79
N PHE A 278 8.48 -5.75 -1.94
CA PHE A 278 8.41 -7.20 -2.02
C PHE A 278 9.62 -7.87 -1.39
N PHE A 279 10.85 -7.43 -1.71
CA PHE A 279 12.05 -8.05 -1.17
C PHE A 279 12.12 -7.96 0.37
N PRO A 280 12.10 -6.77 1.01
CA PRO A 280 12.23 -6.68 2.45
C PRO A 280 11.05 -7.32 3.18
N LEU A 281 9.81 -7.13 2.71
CA LEU A 281 8.62 -7.53 3.47
C LEU A 281 8.14 -8.95 3.18
N SER A 282 8.29 -9.44 1.95
CA SER A 282 7.74 -10.74 1.54
C SER A 282 8.79 -11.85 1.52
N ILE A 283 10.06 -11.52 1.31
CA ILE A 283 11.15 -12.50 1.20
C ILE A 283 12.09 -12.41 2.42
N PHE A 284 12.78 -11.28 2.57
CA PHE A 284 13.83 -11.12 3.58
C PHE A 284 13.31 -11.28 5.01
N LEU A 285 12.31 -10.47 5.39
CA LEU A 285 11.80 -10.45 6.77
C LEU A 285 11.24 -11.83 7.21
N PRO A 286 10.32 -12.48 6.47
CA PRO A 286 9.78 -13.76 6.90
C PRO A 286 10.83 -14.88 6.97
N ILE A 287 11.74 -14.94 5.99
CA ILE A 287 12.83 -15.93 5.97
C ILE A 287 13.75 -15.72 7.17
N ARG A 288 14.12 -14.47 7.49
CA ARG A 288 14.98 -14.16 8.64
C ARG A 288 14.30 -14.49 9.96
N CYS A 289 13.04 -14.09 10.15
CA CYS A 289 12.26 -14.45 11.34
C CYS A 289 12.19 -15.97 11.52
N TRP A 290 11.91 -16.71 10.45
CA TRP A 290 11.81 -18.16 10.51
C TRP A 290 13.15 -18.83 10.83
N ARG A 291 14.25 -18.34 10.25
CA ARG A 291 15.60 -18.87 10.49
C ARG A 291 16.10 -18.62 11.90
N VAL A 292 15.79 -17.45 12.47
CA VAL A 292 16.12 -17.12 13.87
C VAL A 292 15.33 -18.01 14.83
N LEU A 293 14.08 -18.35 14.51
CA LEU A 293 13.22 -19.15 15.39
C LEU A 293 13.53 -20.66 15.32
N TYR A 294 13.79 -21.20 14.13
CA TYR A 294 13.85 -22.66 13.92
C TYR A 294 15.24 -23.21 13.58
N HIS A 295 16.26 -22.35 13.39
CA HIS A 295 17.64 -22.75 13.10
C HIS A 295 17.78 -23.89 12.07
N PRO A 296 17.30 -23.69 10.83
CA PRO A 296 17.37 -24.74 9.80
C PRO A 296 18.80 -25.10 9.43
N THR A 297 19.06 -26.39 9.27
CA THR A 297 20.36 -26.94 8.84
C THR A 297 20.25 -27.68 7.51
N GLY A 298 21.37 -27.87 6.83
CA GLY A 298 21.46 -28.64 5.58
C GLY A 298 20.87 -27.95 4.34
N ALA A 299 20.34 -28.75 3.42
CA ALA A 299 19.90 -28.31 2.09
C ALA A 299 18.76 -27.28 2.13
N PHE A 300 17.85 -27.38 3.10
CA PHE A 300 16.76 -26.42 3.24
C PHE A 300 17.27 -25.02 3.61
N SER A 301 18.30 -24.94 4.46
CA SER A 301 18.96 -23.66 4.80
C SER A 301 19.65 -23.04 3.59
N ALA A 302 20.30 -23.87 2.77
CA ALA A 302 20.90 -23.43 1.50
C ALA A 302 19.86 -22.92 0.50
N LEU A 303 18.70 -23.60 0.40
CA LEU A 303 17.58 -23.16 -0.44
C LEU A 303 17.06 -21.77 -0.02
N LEU A 304 16.89 -21.54 1.29
CA LEU A 304 16.44 -20.24 1.80
C LEU A 304 17.41 -19.11 1.46
N TRP A 305 18.72 -19.36 1.61
CA TRP A 305 19.76 -18.40 1.18
C TRP A 305 19.73 -18.15 -0.32
N PHE A 306 19.56 -19.20 -1.12
CA PHE A 306 19.46 -19.07 -2.57
C PHE A 306 18.25 -18.21 -2.99
N VAL A 307 17.08 -18.46 -2.40
CA VAL A 307 15.86 -17.67 -2.66
C VAL A 307 16.06 -16.22 -2.23
N GLU A 308 16.62 -15.97 -1.04
CA GLU A 308 16.90 -14.63 -0.53
C GLU A 308 17.85 -13.86 -1.46
N ILE A 309 18.99 -14.45 -1.84
CA ILE A 309 19.98 -13.78 -2.69
C ILE A 309 19.46 -13.58 -4.12
N SER A 310 18.85 -14.60 -4.72
CA SER A 310 18.34 -14.52 -6.10
C SER A 310 17.23 -13.48 -6.23
N MET A 311 16.26 -13.45 -5.30
CA MET A 311 15.19 -12.46 -5.31
C MET A 311 15.72 -11.06 -4.99
N GLY A 312 16.74 -10.95 -4.11
CA GLY A 312 17.43 -9.69 -3.85
C GLY A 312 18.07 -9.10 -5.12
N ILE A 313 18.74 -9.94 -5.93
CA ILE A 313 19.31 -9.53 -7.21
C ILE A 313 18.21 -9.09 -8.19
N VAL A 314 17.14 -9.87 -8.32
CA VAL A 314 16.01 -9.52 -9.20
C VAL A 314 15.39 -8.17 -8.80
N CYS A 315 15.15 -7.95 -7.51
CA CYS A 315 14.57 -6.69 -7.03
C CYS A 315 15.54 -5.52 -7.19
N ALA A 316 16.85 -5.73 -7.02
CA ALA A 316 17.86 -4.70 -7.29
C ALA A 316 17.85 -4.30 -8.78
N CYS A 317 17.86 -5.28 -9.68
CA CYS A 317 17.78 -5.03 -11.13
C CYS A 317 16.47 -4.35 -11.53
N ALA A 318 15.33 -4.78 -10.96
CA ALA A 318 14.03 -4.17 -11.19
C ALA A 318 14.00 -2.71 -10.71
N THR A 319 14.56 -2.42 -9.53
CA THR A 319 14.67 -1.05 -8.99
C THR A 319 15.45 -0.15 -9.95
N VAL A 320 16.63 -0.60 -10.42
CA VAL A 320 17.44 0.17 -11.39
C VAL A 320 16.67 0.39 -12.69
N ALA A 321 15.94 -0.63 -13.16
CA ALA A 321 15.15 -0.54 -14.37
C ALA A 321 13.98 0.44 -14.27
N SER A 322 13.24 0.40 -13.17
CA SER A 322 12.14 1.32 -12.90
C SER A 322 12.64 2.76 -12.74
N VAL A 323 13.74 2.98 -12.00
CA VAL A 323 14.37 4.31 -11.88
C VAL A 323 14.78 4.85 -13.24
N ARG A 324 15.41 4.02 -14.08
CA ARG A 324 15.75 4.41 -15.45
C ARG A 324 14.50 4.76 -16.27
N GLY A 325 13.43 3.96 -16.17
CA GLY A 325 12.15 4.21 -16.84
C GLY A 325 11.55 5.55 -16.44
N ILE A 326 11.52 5.85 -15.14
CA ILE A 326 11.05 7.12 -14.59
C ILE A 326 11.86 8.29 -15.15
N ILE A 327 13.19 8.20 -15.14
CA ILE A 327 14.06 9.27 -15.66
C ILE A 327 13.77 9.53 -17.14
N LEU A 328 13.66 8.49 -17.96
CA LEU A 328 13.39 8.62 -19.39
C LEU A 328 11.99 9.18 -19.69
N ASN A 329 10.99 8.78 -18.89
CA ASN A 329 9.64 9.29 -19.05
C ASN A 329 9.53 10.74 -18.56
N TRP A 330 10.26 11.10 -17.51
CA TRP A 330 10.33 12.45 -16.96
C TRP A 330 10.91 13.46 -17.94
N THR A 331 11.96 13.11 -18.70
CA THR A 331 12.57 14.05 -19.68
C THR A 331 11.60 14.44 -20.80
N THR A 332 10.56 13.65 -21.05
CA THR A 332 9.55 13.90 -22.07
C THR A 332 8.27 14.51 -21.49
N TYR A 333 8.10 14.44 -20.17
CA TYR A 333 6.87 14.84 -19.49
C TYR A 333 6.75 16.35 -19.36
N LYS A 334 5.55 16.87 -19.69
CA LYS A 334 5.16 18.27 -19.48
C LYS A 334 4.03 18.31 -18.45
N LEU A 335 4.29 18.95 -17.31
CA LEU A 335 3.35 19.01 -16.19
C LEU A 335 2.04 19.72 -16.54
N PHE A 336 2.12 20.73 -17.40
CA PHE A 336 0.97 21.37 -18.02
C PHE A 336 1.19 21.38 -19.53
N ALA A 337 0.34 20.68 -20.28
CA ALA A 337 0.30 20.80 -21.73
C ALA A 337 -0.28 22.18 -22.07
N SER A 338 0.56 23.07 -22.61
CA SER A 338 0.16 24.31 -23.29
C SER A 338 -0.42 24.00 -24.66
#